data_AF-A0A7V5NWL5-F1
#
_entry.id   AF-A0A7V5NWL5-F1
#
_cell.length_a   1.000
_cell.length_b   1.000
_cell.length_c   1.000
_cell.angle_alpha   90.00
_cell.angle_beta   90.00
_cell.angle_gamma   90.00
#
_symmetry.space_group_name_H-M   'P 1'
#
loop_
_entity.id
_entity.type
_entity.pdbx_description
1 polymer ?
#
loop_
_entity_poly.entity_id
_entity_poly.type
_entity_poly.pdbx_seq_one_letter_code
_entity_poly.pdbx_strand_id
1 'polypeptide(L)'
;QTFIWLMMAALLAAALWLNIATAMGAPVSTTHSIVGGVLGAGVAAGGFGVANWPMMGKIAASWVISPVMGGAIAAGFLLLIKRTILYKDNKRQAAQKMVPVYLAIMGWAFTTYLVLKGLKHIHKFPMSQALLIGLVAGVGVFFVTGVLLRKQGEKLENSKSGVDKLFVIPLIVSAAFLSFAHGANDVANAVGPLAAINTAVANAAGSGTITTKVAIPLWVMAIGALGIATGLALYGPKLIKTVGQEITELDMARGFCVALAAAITVIIASQYGLPVSSTHIAVGAVFGVGFLREHLQSNYNRNIAKIRKHMHDENEDEETITAFLARFEAASVAEKKRVLRELKEKAKHEEFSWAQRRRFKKAYKAKLIERSMLWKIVAAWVFTVPLSGVLAAALYYMIRGYMLP
;
A
#
# COMPACT_ATOMS: atom_id res chain seq x y z
N GLN A 1 16.97 -32.84 13.47
CA GLN A 1 15.63 -33.37 13.10
C GLN A 1 14.51 -32.44 13.55
N THR A 2 14.42 -32.09 14.84
CA THR A 2 13.45 -31.11 15.38
C THR A 2 13.31 -29.82 14.56
N PHE A 3 14.44 -29.21 14.17
CA PHE A 3 14.46 -28.01 13.34
C PHE A 3 13.83 -28.18 11.96
N ILE A 4 13.99 -29.36 11.34
CA ILE A 4 13.40 -29.65 10.03
C ILE A 4 11.88 -29.81 10.18
N TRP A 5 11.43 -30.55 11.19
CA TRP A 5 10.00 -30.75 11.47
C TRP A 5 9.27 -29.44 11.75
N LEU A 6 9.87 -28.55 12.56
CA LEU A 6 9.23 -27.27 12.89
C LEU A 6 9.12 -26.35 11.66
N MET A 7 10.13 -26.33 10.78
CA MET A 7 10.10 -25.52 9.55
C MET A 7 9.13 -26.08 8.51
N MET A 8 9.00 -27.41 8.40
CA MET A 8 7.98 -28.04 7.57
C MET A 8 6.57 -27.75 8.08
N ALA A 9 6.36 -27.87 9.40
CA ALA A 9 5.08 -27.55 10.03
C ALA A 9 4.69 -26.08 9.80
N ALA A 10 5.65 -25.16 9.92
CA ALA A 10 5.43 -23.73 9.67
C ALA A 10 5.01 -23.45 8.22
N LEU A 11 5.70 -24.05 7.23
CA LEU A 11 5.36 -23.90 5.81
C LEU A 11 3.97 -24.46 5.50
N LEU A 12 3.65 -25.66 5.99
CA LEU A 12 2.34 -26.29 5.79
C LEU A 12 1.22 -25.50 6.45
N ALA A 13 1.42 -25.02 7.67
CA ALA A 13 0.44 -24.19 8.37
C ALA A 13 0.18 -22.88 7.65
N ALA A 14 1.24 -22.19 7.21
CA ALA A 14 1.11 -20.95 6.46
C ALA A 14 0.37 -21.20 5.13
N ALA A 15 0.73 -22.26 4.39
CA ALA A 15 0.05 -22.61 3.15
C ALA A 15 -1.43 -22.94 3.36
N LEU A 16 -1.77 -23.75 4.37
CA LEU A 16 -3.15 -24.12 4.66
C LEU A 16 -3.98 -22.90 5.07
N TRP A 17 -3.46 -22.07 5.99
CA TRP A 17 -4.13 -20.85 6.42
C TRP A 17 -4.37 -19.87 5.27
N LEU A 18 -3.36 -19.65 4.41
CA LEU A 18 -3.48 -18.77 3.25
C LEU A 18 -4.54 -19.26 2.27
N ASN A 19 -4.63 -20.58 2.02
CA ASN A 19 -5.65 -21.15 1.15
C ASN A 19 -7.06 -21.00 1.76
N ILE A 20 -7.22 -21.28 3.05
CA ILE A 20 -8.50 -21.09 3.77
C ILE A 20 -8.94 -19.62 3.69
N ALA A 21 -8.04 -18.69 4.01
CA ALA A 21 -8.33 -17.27 3.98
C ALA A 21 -8.66 -16.77 2.56
N THR A 22 -7.94 -17.26 1.55
CA THR A 22 -8.23 -16.96 0.14
C THR A 22 -9.61 -17.47 -0.26
N ALA A 23 -9.99 -18.69 0.15
CA ALA A 23 -11.32 -19.24 -0.10
C ALA A 23 -12.43 -18.43 0.60
N MET A 24 -12.15 -17.83 1.75
CA MET A 24 -13.06 -16.93 2.47
C MET A 24 -13.06 -15.49 1.91
N GLY A 25 -12.22 -15.17 0.93
CA GLY A 25 -12.05 -13.81 0.39
C GLY A 25 -11.41 -12.82 1.37
N ALA A 26 -10.76 -13.31 2.44
CA ALA A 26 -10.12 -12.47 3.44
C ALA A 26 -8.71 -12.03 2.99
N PRO A 27 -8.41 -10.72 2.95
CA PRO A 27 -7.07 -10.24 2.59
C PRO A 27 -6.09 -10.46 3.74
N VAL A 28 -5.43 -11.62 3.73
CA VAL A 28 -4.40 -12.00 4.72
C VAL A 28 -2.98 -11.78 4.19
N SER A 29 -2.01 -11.74 5.10
CA SER A 29 -0.59 -11.59 4.78
C SER A 29 0.15 -12.92 4.82
N THR A 30 0.91 -13.19 3.77
CA THR A 30 1.88 -14.28 3.67
C THR A 30 2.93 -14.18 4.79
N THR A 31 3.48 -12.97 5.01
CA THR A 31 4.47 -12.67 6.04
C THR A 31 3.94 -12.97 7.44
N HIS A 32 2.70 -12.56 7.75
CA HIS A 32 2.09 -12.85 9.06
C HIS A 32 1.88 -14.36 9.25
N SER A 33 1.43 -15.05 8.21
CA SER A 33 1.16 -16.49 8.25
C SER A 33 2.43 -17.30 8.52
N ILE A 34 3.54 -16.97 7.85
CA ILE A 34 4.79 -17.71 8.07
C ILE A 34 5.45 -17.33 9.41
N VAL A 35 5.43 -16.05 9.81
CA VAL A 35 5.98 -15.64 11.11
C VAL A 35 5.21 -16.30 12.25
N GLY A 36 3.87 -16.32 12.17
CA GLY A 36 3.03 -17.05 13.11
C GLY A 36 3.32 -18.54 13.12
N GLY A 37 3.44 -19.17 11.94
CA GLY A 37 3.79 -20.58 11.82
C GLY A 37 5.14 -20.95 12.43
N VAL A 38 6.20 -20.16 12.14
CA VAL A 38 7.54 -20.37 12.71
C VAL A 38 7.54 -20.16 14.21
N LEU A 39 6.87 -19.11 14.70
CA LEU A 39 6.75 -18.85 16.14
C LEU A 39 6.01 -19.98 16.85
N GLY A 40 4.85 -20.40 16.33
CA GLY A 40 4.02 -21.45 16.91
C GLY A 40 4.70 -22.81 16.94
N ALA A 41 5.28 -23.24 15.82
CA ALA A 41 6.04 -24.49 15.76
C ALA A 41 7.31 -24.43 16.64
N GLY A 42 7.98 -23.27 16.71
CA GLY A 42 9.14 -23.07 17.58
C GLY A 42 8.79 -23.18 19.07
N VAL A 43 7.70 -22.54 19.49
CA VAL A 43 7.18 -22.65 20.88
C VAL A 43 6.73 -24.08 21.19
N ALA A 44 6.11 -24.78 20.24
CA ALA A 44 5.75 -26.19 20.41
C ALA A 44 6.98 -27.10 20.52
N ALA A 45 8.07 -26.76 19.83
CA ALA A 45 9.30 -27.56 19.83
C ALA A 45 10.15 -27.37 21.09
N GLY A 46 10.21 -26.17 21.66
CA GLY A 46 11.13 -25.85 22.76
C GLY A 46 10.61 -24.88 23.82
N GLY A 47 9.30 -24.61 23.84
CA GLY A 47 8.68 -23.72 24.81
C GLY A 47 8.83 -22.22 24.49
N PHE A 48 8.21 -21.37 25.32
CA PHE A 48 8.16 -19.91 25.11
C PHE A 48 9.54 -19.23 25.14
N GLY A 49 10.54 -19.85 25.78
CA GLY A 49 11.90 -19.30 25.88
C GLY A 49 12.71 -19.33 24.59
N VAL A 50 12.32 -20.14 23.60
CA VAL A 50 13.02 -20.25 22.30
C VAL A 50 12.69 -19.09 21.37
N ALA A 51 11.58 -18.40 21.60
CA ALA A 51 11.16 -17.27 20.78
C ALA A 51 11.95 -16.00 21.11
N ASN A 52 12.43 -15.32 20.07
CA ASN A 52 13.02 -13.98 20.21
C ASN A 52 11.91 -12.92 20.32
N TRP A 53 11.38 -12.72 21.54
CA TRP A 53 10.33 -11.74 21.83
C TRP A 53 10.70 -10.29 21.45
N PRO A 54 11.93 -9.81 21.68
CA PRO A 54 12.34 -8.48 21.20
C PRO A 54 12.23 -8.32 19.68
N MET A 55 12.67 -9.32 18.91
CA MET A 55 12.53 -9.31 17.46
C MET A 55 11.05 -9.38 17.05
N MET A 56 10.26 -10.24 17.70
CA MET A 56 8.83 -10.34 17.44
C MET A 56 8.10 -9.01 17.69
N GLY A 57 8.48 -8.27 18.75
CA GLY A 57 7.98 -6.94 19.03
C GLY A 57 8.30 -5.93 17.92
N LYS A 58 9.53 -5.94 17.37
CA LYS A 58 9.91 -5.11 16.21
C LYS A 58 9.10 -5.45 14.97
N ILE A 59 8.88 -6.74 14.72
CA ILE A 59 8.06 -7.23 13.61
C ILE A 59 6.61 -6.73 13.76
N ALA A 60 6.01 -6.93 14.93
CA ALA A 60 4.65 -6.49 15.23
C ALA A 60 4.49 -4.96 15.10
N ALA A 61 5.46 -4.18 15.58
CA ALA A 61 5.47 -2.73 15.41
C ALA A 61 5.52 -2.33 13.92
N SER A 62 6.34 -3.02 13.12
CA SER A 62 6.44 -2.77 11.68
C SER A 62 5.11 -2.98 10.95
N TRP A 63 4.31 -3.95 11.39
CA TRP A 63 3.00 -4.26 10.80
C TRP A 63 1.92 -3.21 11.07
N VAL A 64 2.10 -2.40 12.11
CA VAL A 64 1.23 -1.26 12.41
C VAL A 64 1.75 0.02 11.75
N ILE A 65 3.06 0.24 11.79
CA ILE A 65 3.69 1.46 11.26
C ILE A 65 3.63 1.49 9.73
N SER A 66 3.89 0.37 9.06
CA SER A 66 4.02 0.35 7.60
C SER A 66 2.72 0.68 6.86
N PRO A 67 1.52 0.22 7.26
CA PRO A 67 0.26 0.61 6.62
C PRO A 67 -0.06 2.08 6.83
N VAL A 68 0.19 2.60 8.03
CA VAL A 68 -0.01 4.02 8.36
C VAL A 68 0.91 4.90 7.53
N MET A 69 2.18 4.51 7.41
CA MET A 69 3.16 5.21 6.58
C MET A 69 2.77 5.18 5.10
N GLY A 70 2.36 4.01 4.57
CA GLY A 70 1.85 3.88 3.21
C GLY A 70 0.62 4.76 2.96
N GLY A 71 -0.33 4.79 3.91
CA GLY A 71 -1.50 5.66 3.89
C GLY A 71 -1.15 7.15 3.87
N ALA A 72 -0.23 7.57 4.74
CA ALA A 72 0.20 8.96 4.83
C ALA A 72 0.92 9.41 3.55
N ILE A 73 1.84 8.59 3.02
CA ILE A 73 2.56 8.90 1.77
C ILE A 73 1.58 8.96 0.59
N ALA A 74 0.66 8.01 0.47
CA ALA A 74 -0.33 7.99 -0.62
C ALA A 74 -1.27 9.20 -0.56
N ALA A 75 -1.77 9.54 0.63
CA ALA A 75 -2.56 10.75 0.84
C ALA A 75 -1.75 12.01 0.51
N GLY A 76 -0.48 12.08 0.90
CA GLY A 76 0.43 13.16 0.56
C GLY A 76 0.57 13.36 -0.95
N PHE A 77 0.88 12.30 -1.70
CA PHE A 77 0.97 12.38 -3.17
C PHE A 77 -0.36 12.75 -3.81
N LEU A 78 -1.49 12.21 -3.35
CA LEU A 78 -2.80 12.59 -3.88
C LEU A 78 -3.09 14.07 -3.62
N LEU A 79 -2.74 14.60 -2.45
CA LEU A 79 -2.89 16.02 -2.13
C LEU A 79 -2.03 16.89 -3.05
N LEU A 80 -0.78 16.46 -3.31
CA LEU A 80 0.12 17.14 -4.24
C LEU A 80 -0.45 17.13 -5.65
N ILE A 81 -0.85 15.98 -6.20
CA ILE A 81 -1.47 15.87 -7.53
C ILE A 81 -2.72 16.77 -7.62
N LYS A 82 -3.58 16.75 -6.59
CA LYS A 82 -4.76 17.61 -6.55
C LYS A 82 -4.37 19.08 -6.61
N ARG A 83 -3.42 19.53 -5.79
CA ARG A 83 -3.01 20.94 -5.70
C ARG A 83 -2.24 21.43 -6.92
N THR A 84 -1.35 20.61 -7.46
CA THR A 84 -0.45 21.00 -8.53
C THR A 84 -1.07 20.81 -9.90
N ILE A 85 -2.03 19.88 -10.06
CA ILE A 85 -2.66 19.56 -11.35
C ILE A 85 -4.18 19.82 -11.31
N LEU A 86 -4.94 19.08 -10.48
CA LEU A 86 -6.41 19.04 -10.61
C LEU A 86 -7.12 20.33 -10.18
N TYR A 87 -6.50 21.11 -9.30
CA TYR A 87 -7.00 22.41 -8.82
C TYR A 87 -6.39 23.59 -9.59
N LYS A 88 -5.82 23.35 -10.77
CA LYS A 88 -5.40 24.40 -11.69
C LYS A 88 -6.50 24.67 -12.72
N ASP A 89 -6.57 25.91 -13.20
CA ASP A 89 -7.51 26.29 -14.25
C ASP A 89 -7.12 25.57 -15.56
N ASN A 90 -5.84 25.65 -15.94
CA ASN A 90 -5.25 24.83 -17.01
C ASN A 90 -4.60 23.55 -16.45
N LYS A 91 -5.44 22.52 -16.24
CA LYS A 91 -5.05 21.19 -15.75
C LYS A 91 -4.14 20.47 -16.73
N ARG A 92 -4.35 20.65 -18.04
CA ARG A 92 -3.53 20.06 -19.10
C ARG A 92 -2.07 20.52 -19.01
N GLN A 93 -1.84 21.83 -19.02
CA GLN A 93 -0.49 22.39 -18.93
C GLN A 93 0.17 22.02 -17.59
N ALA A 94 -0.61 22.07 -16.51
CA ALA A 94 -0.13 21.66 -15.20
C ALA A 94 0.29 20.18 -15.17
N ALA A 95 -0.48 19.29 -15.81
CA ALA A 95 -0.16 17.87 -15.92
C ALA A 95 1.11 17.63 -16.74
N GLN A 96 1.26 18.31 -17.89
CA GLN A 96 2.47 18.22 -18.72
C GLN A 96 3.74 18.59 -17.96
N LYS A 97 3.66 19.54 -17.01
CA LYS A 97 4.79 19.95 -16.17
C LYS A 97 5.02 19.02 -14.98
N MET A 98 3.96 18.58 -14.32
CA MET A 98 4.05 17.91 -13.01
C MET A 98 4.08 16.38 -13.09
N VAL A 99 3.45 15.77 -14.09
CA VAL A 99 3.49 14.30 -14.27
C VAL A 99 4.92 13.79 -14.44
N PRO A 100 5.81 14.42 -15.23
CA PRO A 100 7.23 14.04 -15.30
C PRO A 100 7.94 14.08 -13.94
N VAL A 101 7.60 15.03 -13.06
CA VAL A 101 8.19 15.12 -11.71
C VAL A 101 7.77 13.93 -10.86
N TYR A 102 6.50 13.56 -10.88
CA TYR A 102 6.02 12.39 -10.13
C TYR A 102 6.63 11.08 -10.65
N LEU A 103 6.79 10.97 -11.97
CA LEU A 103 7.49 9.84 -12.59
C LEU A 103 8.98 9.81 -12.26
N ALA A 104 9.64 10.96 -12.17
CA ALA A 104 11.04 11.06 -11.77
C ALA A 104 11.25 10.59 -10.32
N ILE A 105 10.36 10.99 -9.40
CA ILE A 105 10.38 10.51 -8.01
C ILE A 105 10.20 9.00 -7.97
N MET A 106 9.28 8.47 -8.78
CA MET A 106 9.08 7.03 -8.90
C MET A 106 10.33 6.32 -9.43
N GLY A 107 10.88 6.79 -10.55
CA GLY A 107 12.11 6.24 -11.14
C GLY A 107 13.25 6.26 -10.13
N TRP A 108 13.40 7.36 -9.39
CA TRP A 108 14.38 7.49 -8.33
C TRP A 108 14.20 6.42 -7.25
N ALA A 109 13.00 6.29 -6.69
CA ALA A 109 12.73 5.33 -5.62
C ALA A 109 13.00 3.88 -6.08
N PHE A 110 12.52 3.50 -7.28
CA PHE A 110 12.69 2.14 -7.77
C PHE A 110 14.10 1.82 -8.21
N THR A 111 14.81 2.73 -8.88
CA THR A 111 16.22 2.50 -9.21
C THR A 111 17.05 2.37 -7.93
N THR A 112 16.79 3.21 -6.92
CA THR A 112 17.44 3.09 -5.61
C THR A 112 17.20 1.71 -5.00
N TYR A 113 15.97 1.20 -5.05
CA TYR A 113 15.64 -0.15 -4.58
C TYR A 113 16.37 -1.26 -5.35
N LEU A 114 16.36 -1.19 -6.67
CA LEU A 114 17.03 -2.16 -7.54
C LEU A 114 18.53 -2.20 -7.29
N VAL A 115 19.16 -1.04 -7.08
CA VAL A 115 20.58 -0.97 -6.74
C VAL A 115 20.87 -1.59 -5.37
N LEU A 116 20.03 -1.34 -4.36
CA LEU A 116 20.25 -1.83 -3.00
C LEU A 116 19.97 -3.33 -2.83
N LYS A 117 18.91 -3.82 -3.47
CA LYS A 117 18.43 -5.20 -3.29
C LYS A 117 18.72 -6.07 -4.50
N GLY A 118 18.45 -5.58 -5.70
CA GLY A 118 18.65 -6.33 -6.95
C GLY A 118 20.12 -6.59 -7.26
N LEU A 119 20.98 -5.58 -7.11
CA LEU A 119 22.42 -5.71 -7.40
C LEU A 119 23.25 -6.22 -6.22
N LYS A 120 22.62 -6.56 -5.09
CA LYS A 120 23.32 -6.94 -3.84
C LYS A 120 24.31 -8.12 -4.01
N HIS A 121 24.03 -9.03 -4.94
CA HIS A 121 24.90 -10.17 -5.24
C HIS A 121 26.10 -9.81 -6.13
N ILE A 122 25.99 -8.74 -6.92
CA ILE A 122 27.07 -8.25 -7.79
C ILE A 122 27.95 -7.26 -7.01
N HIS A 123 27.32 -6.25 -6.39
CA HIS A 123 28.00 -5.24 -5.61
C HIS A 123 27.08 -4.69 -4.50
N LYS A 124 27.63 -4.50 -3.29
CA LYS A 124 26.89 -3.94 -2.15
C LYS A 124 27.06 -2.42 -2.12
N PHE A 125 26.16 -1.73 -2.79
CA PHE A 125 26.13 -0.26 -2.76
C PHE A 125 25.66 0.26 -1.39
N PRO A 126 26.35 1.26 -0.81
CA PRO A 126 25.83 2.01 0.33
C PRO A 126 24.59 2.83 -0.10
N MET A 127 23.72 3.14 0.87
CA MET A 127 22.48 3.88 0.64
C MET A 127 22.70 5.20 -0.12
N SER A 128 23.76 5.94 0.21
CA SER A 128 24.10 7.21 -0.45
C SER A 128 24.38 7.04 -1.95
N GLN A 129 25.16 6.03 -2.33
CA GLN A 129 25.46 5.76 -3.74
C GLN A 129 24.22 5.27 -4.49
N ALA A 130 23.40 4.41 -3.87
CA ALA A 130 22.16 3.96 -4.48
C ALA A 130 21.17 5.12 -4.70
N LEU A 131 21.07 6.05 -3.74
CA LEU A 131 20.27 7.26 -3.87
C LEU A 131 20.80 8.16 -4.99
N LEU A 132 22.11 8.27 -5.17
CA LEU A 132 22.71 9.07 -6.24
C LEU A 132 22.45 8.45 -7.62
N ILE A 133 22.68 7.15 -7.79
CA ILE A 133 22.39 6.42 -9.03
C ILE A 133 20.90 6.53 -9.35
N GLY A 134 20.05 6.34 -8.34
CA GLY A 134 18.62 6.51 -8.49
C GLY A 134 18.25 7.95 -8.88
N LEU A 135 18.90 8.97 -8.32
CA LEU A 135 18.64 10.37 -8.66
C LEU A 135 18.97 10.64 -10.13
N VAL A 136 20.12 10.15 -10.62
CA VAL A 136 20.51 10.24 -12.03
C VAL A 136 19.47 9.58 -12.92
N ALA A 137 19.02 8.37 -12.57
CA ALA A 137 17.96 7.68 -13.31
C ALA A 137 16.63 8.45 -13.27
N GLY A 138 16.26 9.01 -12.11
CA GLY A 138 15.07 9.86 -11.95
C GLY A 138 15.13 11.12 -12.82
N VAL A 139 16.29 11.77 -12.92
CA VAL A 139 16.52 12.90 -13.82
C VAL A 139 16.37 12.45 -15.28
N GLY A 140 16.92 11.29 -15.66
CA GLY A 140 16.70 10.71 -16.99
C GLY A 140 15.21 10.49 -17.29
N VAL A 141 14.48 9.89 -16.33
CA VAL A 141 13.02 9.68 -16.43
C VAL A 141 12.29 11.01 -16.58
N PHE A 142 12.67 12.06 -15.84
CA PHE A 142 12.08 13.39 -15.96
C PHE A 142 12.19 13.93 -17.39
N PHE A 143 13.38 13.89 -17.99
CA PHE A 143 13.60 14.41 -19.34
C PHE A 143 12.87 13.57 -20.40
N VAL A 144 12.99 12.25 -20.35
CA VAL A 144 12.34 11.34 -21.31
C VAL A 144 10.82 11.51 -21.25
N THR A 145 10.24 11.44 -20.05
CA THR A 145 8.78 11.56 -19.89
C THR A 145 8.30 12.97 -20.18
N GLY A 146 9.08 14.01 -19.87
CA GLY A 146 8.79 15.40 -20.22
C GLY A 146 8.63 15.60 -21.73
N VAL A 147 9.52 15.01 -22.55
CA VAL A 147 9.44 15.08 -24.01
C VAL A 147 8.21 14.33 -24.54
N LEU A 148 7.96 13.11 -24.05
CA LEU A 148 6.83 12.28 -24.48
C LEU A 148 5.48 12.92 -24.12
N LEU A 149 5.35 13.44 -22.90
CA LEU A 149 4.12 14.01 -22.38
C LEU A 149 3.83 15.40 -22.94
N ARG A 150 4.83 16.16 -23.38
CA ARG A 150 4.60 17.43 -24.08
C ARG A 150 3.84 17.20 -25.39
N LYS A 151 4.25 16.21 -26.18
CA LYS A 151 3.58 15.83 -27.44
C LYS A 151 2.17 15.25 -27.23
N GLN A 152 1.97 14.41 -26.21
CA GLN A 152 0.66 13.81 -25.93
C GLN A 152 -0.31 14.78 -25.27
N GLY A 153 0.18 15.61 -24.35
CA GLY A 153 -0.64 16.55 -23.62
C GLY A 153 -1.28 17.60 -24.52
N GLU A 154 -0.73 17.84 -25.72
CA GLU A 154 -1.30 18.78 -26.69
C GLU A 154 -2.66 18.37 -27.26
N LYS A 155 -3.00 17.07 -27.16
CA LYS A 155 -4.25 16.51 -27.68
C LYS A 155 -5.30 16.30 -26.58
N LEU A 156 -4.98 16.66 -25.34
CA LEU A 156 -5.88 16.41 -24.20
C LEU A 156 -6.83 17.56 -23.96
N GLU A 157 -8.05 17.20 -23.56
CA GLU A 157 -9.01 18.13 -23.00
C GLU A 157 -8.53 18.67 -21.66
N ASN A 158 -8.87 19.91 -21.35
CA ASN A 158 -8.58 20.55 -20.07
C ASN A 158 -9.55 20.10 -18.95
N SER A 159 -9.74 18.79 -18.81
CA SER A 159 -10.68 18.16 -17.89
C SER A 159 -9.96 17.20 -16.96
N LYS A 160 -10.61 16.82 -15.85
CA LYS A 160 -10.08 15.79 -14.94
C LYS A 160 -9.89 14.46 -15.69
N SER A 161 -10.86 14.08 -16.51
CA SER A 161 -10.82 12.84 -17.31
C SER A 161 -9.69 12.86 -18.34
N GLY A 162 -9.49 13.99 -19.02
CA GLY A 162 -8.39 14.17 -19.98
C GLY A 162 -7.02 13.99 -19.33
N VAL A 163 -6.81 14.60 -18.17
CA VAL A 163 -5.55 14.48 -17.42
C VAL A 163 -5.33 13.07 -16.84
N ASP A 164 -6.39 12.38 -16.41
CA ASP A 164 -6.27 11.05 -15.82
C ASP A 164 -5.68 10.03 -16.82
N LYS A 165 -5.95 10.21 -18.13
CA LYS A 165 -5.35 9.39 -19.20
C LYS A 165 -3.81 9.46 -19.24
N LEU A 166 -3.20 10.55 -18.78
CA LEU A 166 -1.73 10.65 -18.70
C LEU A 166 -1.11 9.73 -17.65
N PHE A 167 -1.90 9.27 -16.68
CA PHE A 167 -1.44 8.38 -15.61
C PHE A 167 -1.53 6.89 -15.97
N VAL A 168 -2.08 6.52 -17.13
CA VAL A 168 -2.23 5.10 -17.53
C VAL A 168 -0.87 4.40 -17.65
N ILE A 169 0.04 4.91 -18.48
CA ILE A 169 1.39 4.34 -18.63
C ILE A 169 2.16 4.41 -17.30
N PRO A 170 2.21 5.56 -16.59
CA PRO A 170 2.78 5.65 -15.25
C PRO A 170 2.28 4.58 -14.29
N LEU A 171 0.96 4.33 -14.26
CA LEU A 171 0.34 3.34 -13.39
C LEU A 171 0.79 1.92 -13.75
N ILE A 172 0.80 1.57 -15.04
CA ILE A 172 1.27 0.24 -15.49
C ILE A 172 2.71 0.01 -15.06
N VAL A 173 3.59 1.00 -15.28
CA VAL A 173 5.00 0.93 -14.88
C VAL A 173 5.14 0.83 -13.36
N SER A 174 4.38 1.65 -12.60
CA SER A 174 4.36 1.60 -11.14
C SER A 174 3.92 0.23 -10.62
N ALA A 175 2.87 -0.34 -11.23
CA ALA A 175 2.32 -1.64 -10.86
C ALA A 175 3.31 -2.77 -11.15
N ALA A 176 4.00 -2.72 -12.30
CA ALA A 176 5.06 -3.67 -12.63
C ALA A 176 6.20 -3.62 -11.60
N PHE A 177 6.67 -2.43 -11.24
CA PHE A 177 7.70 -2.29 -10.23
C PHE A 177 7.25 -2.66 -8.81
N LEU A 178 6.00 -2.34 -8.44
CA LEU A 178 5.40 -2.81 -7.19
C LEU A 178 5.34 -4.35 -7.16
N SER A 179 4.97 -4.99 -8.27
CA SER A 179 4.96 -6.44 -8.41
C SER A 179 6.37 -7.03 -8.21
N PHE A 180 7.40 -6.40 -8.79
CA PHE A 180 8.80 -6.79 -8.55
C PHE A 180 9.18 -6.66 -7.07
N ALA A 181 8.89 -5.52 -6.43
CA ALA A 181 9.20 -5.29 -5.02
C ALA A 181 8.45 -6.26 -4.09
N HIS A 182 7.20 -6.59 -4.44
CA HIS A 182 6.41 -7.59 -3.75
C HIS A 182 7.04 -8.98 -3.88
N GLY A 183 7.37 -9.43 -5.09
CA GLY A 183 8.04 -10.70 -5.31
C GLY A 183 9.36 -10.79 -4.53
N ALA A 184 10.20 -9.75 -4.61
CA ALA A 184 11.48 -9.73 -3.91
C ALA A 184 11.35 -9.82 -2.37
N ASN A 185 10.28 -9.27 -1.79
CA ASN A 185 10.01 -9.34 -0.36
C ASN A 185 9.34 -10.66 0.05
N ASP A 186 8.36 -11.14 -0.74
CA ASP A 186 7.51 -12.26 -0.38
C ASP A 186 8.11 -13.62 -0.76
N VAL A 187 9.04 -13.70 -1.72
CA VAL A 187 9.80 -14.94 -2.00
C VAL A 187 10.47 -15.46 -0.72
N ALA A 188 10.99 -14.56 0.12
CA ALA A 188 11.64 -14.94 1.37
C ALA A 188 10.72 -15.70 2.35
N ASN A 189 9.40 -15.48 2.28
CA ASN A 189 8.44 -16.14 3.16
C ASN A 189 8.35 -17.64 2.90
N ALA A 190 8.45 -18.08 1.63
CA ALA A 190 8.44 -19.51 1.29
C ALA A 190 9.87 -20.10 1.24
N VAL A 191 10.80 -19.34 0.67
CA VAL A 191 12.17 -19.80 0.40
C VAL A 191 13.03 -19.79 1.65
N GLY A 192 12.79 -18.91 2.62
CA GLY A 192 13.56 -18.82 3.86
C GLY A 192 13.51 -20.12 4.67
N PRO A 193 12.32 -20.60 5.07
CA PRO A 193 12.19 -21.88 5.77
C PRO A 193 12.69 -23.07 4.94
N LEU A 194 12.44 -23.09 3.62
CA LEU A 194 12.91 -24.17 2.75
C LEU A 194 14.44 -24.22 2.64
N ALA A 195 15.10 -23.07 2.52
CA ALA A 195 16.55 -22.98 2.53
C ALA A 195 17.14 -23.41 3.89
N ALA A 196 16.46 -23.08 4.99
CA ALA A 196 16.84 -23.52 6.32
C ALA A 196 16.74 -25.05 6.47
N ILE A 197 15.68 -25.67 5.95
CA ILE A 197 15.53 -27.14 5.88
C ILE A 197 16.67 -27.74 5.06
N ASN A 198 16.90 -27.25 3.84
CA ASN A 198 17.94 -27.76 2.96
C ASN A 198 19.33 -27.70 3.63
N THR A 199 19.64 -26.59 4.30
CA THR A 199 20.92 -26.43 5.00
C THR A 199 21.01 -27.38 6.19
N ALA A 200 19.94 -27.56 6.95
CA ALA A 200 19.92 -28.51 8.07
C ALA A 200 20.11 -29.97 7.60
N VAL A 201 19.54 -30.34 6.46
CA VAL A 201 19.74 -31.67 5.84
C VAL A 201 21.17 -31.83 5.33
N ALA A 202 21.71 -30.83 4.63
CA ALA A 202 23.09 -30.87 4.11
C ALA A 202 24.15 -30.95 5.23
N ASN A 203 23.94 -30.23 6.33
CA ASN A 203 24.82 -30.29 7.50
C ASN A 203 24.73 -31.64 8.21
N ALA A 204 23.53 -32.25 8.27
CA ALA A 204 23.35 -33.59 8.82
C ALA A 204 24.03 -34.69 7.97
N ALA A 205 24.28 -34.43 6.69
CA ALA A 205 24.92 -35.35 5.75
C ALA A 205 26.47 -35.23 5.67
N GLY A 206 27.12 -34.50 6.58
CA GLY A 206 28.60 -34.52 6.73
C GLY A 206 29.36 -33.24 6.32
N SER A 207 28.68 -32.15 5.97
CA SER A 207 29.33 -30.85 5.75
C SER A 207 29.38 -30.04 7.05
N GLY A 208 30.33 -30.37 7.92
CA GLY A 208 30.48 -29.85 9.28
C GLY A 208 30.92 -28.39 9.39
N THR A 209 30.16 -27.44 8.86
CA THR A 209 30.31 -26.03 9.24
C THR A 209 28.94 -25.35 9.22
N ILE A 210 28.38 -25.09 10.41
CA ILE A 210 27.22 -24.22 10.56
C ILE A 210 27.70 -22.80 10.23
N THR A 211 27.73 -22.47 8.94
CA THR A 211 28.03 -21.11 8.51
C THR A 211 26.91 -20.21 9.01
N THR A 212 27.27 -19.15 9.74
CA THR A 212 26.33 -18.16 10.31
C THR A 212 25.50 -17.40 9.26
N LYS A 213 25.76 -17.63 7.97
CA LYS A 213 24.97 -17.14 6.84
C LYS A 213 24.50 -18.30 5.99
N VAL A 214 23.21 -18.62 6.09
CA VAL A 214 22.53 -19.51 5.14
C VAL A 214 22.42 -18.77 3.81
N ALA A 215 23.28 -19.13 2.86
CA ALA A 215 23.10 -18.71 1.47
C ALA A 215 21.94 -19.52 0.87
N ILE A 216 20.96 -18.83 0.29
CA ILE A 216 19.80 -19.47 -0.33
C ILE A 216 20.25 -20.05 -1.69
N PRO A 217 20.12 -21.37 -1.92
CA PRO A 217 20.46 -21.97 -3.21
C PRO A 217 19.54 -21.46 -4.33
N LEU A 218 20.08 -21.33 -5.54
CA LEU A 218 19.36 -20.79 -6.70
C LEU A 218 18.09 -21.60 -7.03
N TRP A 219 18.13 -22.93 -6.90
CA TRP A 219 16.97 -23.79 -7.15
C TRP A 219 15.83 -23.54 -6.15
N VAL A 220 16.14 -23.22 -4.88
CA VAL A 220 15.13 -22.87 -3.88
C VAL A 220 14.48 -21.54 -4.25
N MET A 221 15.27 -20.56 -4.69
CA MET A 221 14.74 -19.30 -5.23
C MET A 221 13.86 -19.51 -6.45
N ALA A 222 14.24 -20.42 -7.36
CA ALA A 222 13.46 -20.73 -8.56
C ALA A 222 12.09 -21.33 -8.19
N ILE A 223 12.02 -22.24 -7.21
CA ILE A 223 10.75 -22.77 -6.69
C ILE A 223 9.87 -21.64 -6.15
N GLY A 224 10.43 -20.72 -5.36
CA GLY A 224 9.70 -19.56 -4.85
C GLY A 224 9.16 -18.65 -5.95
N ALA A 225 10.00 -18.34 -6.94
CA ALA A 225 9.63 -17.46 -8.05
C ALA A 225 8.53 -18.09 -8.93
N LEU A 226 8.69 -19.36 -9.32
CA LEU A 226 7.69 -20.10 -10.10
C LEU A 226 6.39 -20.27 -9.31
N GLY A 227 6.48 -20.61 -8.02
CA GLY A 227 5.31 -20.77 -7.15
C GLY A 227 4.48 -19.49 -7.04
N ILE A 228 5.11 -18.33 -6.84
CA ILE A 228 4.41 -17.03 -6.82
C ILE A 228 3.79 -16.73 -8.19
N ALA A 229 4.53 -16.94 -9.29
CA ALA A 229 4.01 -16.69 -10.64
C ALA A 229 2.79 -17.56 -10.95
N THR A 230 2.86 -18.86 -10.69
CA THR A 230 1.75 -19.80 -10.88
C THR A 230 0.57 -19.48 -9.96
N GLY A 231 0.84 -19.17 -8.68
CA GLY A 231 -0.22 -18.79 -7.73
C GLY A 231 -0.96 -17.53 -8.14
N LEU A 232 -0.24 -16.51 -8.63
CA LEU A 232 -0.84 -15.27 -9.15
C LEU A 232 -1.66 -15.54 -10.42
N ALA A 233 -1.19 -16.41 -11.31
CA ALA A 233 -1.93 -16.78 -12.52
C ALA A 233 -3.25 -17.51 -12.20
N LEU A 234 -3.24 -18.42 -11.21
CA LEU A 234 -4.41 -19.23 -10.86
C LEU A 234 -5.42 -18.50 -9.96
N TYR A 235 -4.94 -17.79 -8.94
CA TYR A 235 -5.79 -17.22 -7.88
C TYR A 235 -5.84 -15.68 -7.89
N GLY A 236 -4.89 -15.01 -8.56
CA GLY A 236 -4.77 -13.56 -8.60
C GLY A 236 -6.02 -12.83 -9.13
N PRO A 237 -6.63 -13.23 -10.26
CA PRO A 237 -7.76 -12.50 -10.82
C PRO A 237 -8.96 -12.34 -9.87
N LYS A 238 -9.27 -13.38 -9.10
CA LYS A 238 -10.35 -13.33 -8.09
C LYS A 238 -10.04 -12.32 -7.00
N LEU A 239 -8.83 -12.39 -6.44
CA LEU A 239 -8.41 -11.52 -5.33
C LEU A 239 -8.29 -10.05 -5.75
N ILE A 240 -7.76 -9.79 -6.95
CA ILE A 240 -7.62 -8.43 -7.51
C ILE A 240 -9.00 -7.78 -7.69
N LYS A 241 -9.99 -8.54 -8.19
CA LYS A 241 -11.35 -8.04 -8.39
C LYS A 241 -12.01 -7.67 -7.06
N THR A 242 -11.87 -8.52 -6.04
CA THR A 242 -12.38 -8.25 -4.69
C THR A 242 -11.76 -6.97 -4.13
N VAL A 243 -10.44 -6.86 -4.04
CA VAL A 243 -9.78 -5.69 -3.42
C VAL A 243 -10.01 -4.39 -4.19
N GLY A 244 -10.03 -4.45 -5.53
CA GLY A 244 -10.15 -3.27 -6.39
C GLY A 244 -11.52 -2.59 -6.40
N GLN A 245 -12.60 -3.34 -6.11
CA GLN A 245 -13.97 -2.82 -6.15
C GLN A 245 -14.52 -2.43 -4.76
N GLU A 246 -13.94 -3.00 -3.71
CA GLU A 246 -14.55 -3.03 -2.39
C GLU A 246 -14.13 -1.86 -1.47
N ILE A 247 -12.88 -1.37 -1.57
CA ILE A 247 -12.36 -0.43 -0.57
C ILE A 247 -12.63 1.05 -0.92
N THR A 248 -12.31 1.46 -2.15
CA THR A 248 -12.57 2.82 -2.67
C THR A 248 -12.45 2.83 -4.19
N GLU A 249 -13.23 3.67 -4.87
CA GLU A 249 -13.09 3.86 -6.32
C GLU A 249 -11.73 4.49 -6.65
N LEU A 250 -10.93 3.80 -7.47
CA LEU A 250 -9.62 4.26 -7.90
C LEU A 250 -9.69 4.77 -9.35
N ASP A 251 -9.23 6.00 -9.57
CA ASP A 251 -8.86 6.51 -10.89
C ASP A 251 -7.35 6.30 -11.12
N MET A 252 -6.84 6.59 -12.32
CA MET A 252 -5.46 6.26 -12.67
C MET A 252 -4.45 7.00 -11.79
N ALA A 253 -4.70 8.28 -11.52
CA ALA A 253 -3.87 9.07 -10.62
C ALA A 253 -3.86 8.54 -9.17
N ARG A 254 -5.01 8.07 -8.66
CA ARG A 254 -5.11 7.44 -7.33
C ARG A 254 -4.36 6.11 -7.29
N GLY A 255 -4.53 5.26 -8.30
CA GLY A 255 -3.79 4.00 -8.42
C GLY A 255 -2.28 4.24 -8.42
N PHE A 256 -1.82 5.26 -9.13
CA PHE A 256 -0.41 5.65 -9.16
C PHE A 256 0.09 6.05 -7.77
N CYS A 257 -0.66 6.87 -7.02
CA CYS A 257 -0.32 7.24 -5.65
C CYS A 257 -0.19 6.02 -4.73
N VAL A 258 -1.12 5.08 -4.85
CA VAL A 258 -1.11 3.84 -4.04
C VAL A 258 0.13 3.01 -4.35
N ALA A 259 0.43 2.77 -5.64
CA ALA A 259 1.55 1.96 -6.05
C ALA A 259 2.90 2.58 -5.65
N LEU A 260 3.07 3.89 -5.88
CA LEU A 260 4.28 4.62 -5.52
C LEU A 260 4.49 4.64 -4.00
N ALA A 261 3.44 4.95 -3.23
CA ALA A 261 3.53 4.97 -1.77
C ALA A 261 3.86 3.59 -1.20
N ALA A 262 3.26 2.54 -1.76
CA ALA A 262 3.52 1.18 -1.32
C ALA A 262 4.98 0.78 -1.57
N ALA A 263 5.49 1.07 -2.76
CA ALA A 263 6.89 0.82 -3.10
C ALA A 263 7.86 1.56 -2.17
N ILE A 264 7.69 2.88 -2.00
CA ILE A 264 8.55 3.69 -1.12
C ILE A 264 8.54 3.14 0.32
N THR A 265 7.37 2.76 0.82
CA THR A 265 7.22 2.21 2.18
C THR A 265 7.93 0.86 2.32
N VAL A 266 7.81 -0.02 1.32
CA VAL A 266 8.52 -1.31 1.29
C VAL A 266 10.04 -1.10 1.27
N ILE A 267 10.52 -0.10 0.52
CA ILE A 267 11.95 0.25 0.45
C ILE A 267 12.48 0.69 1.81
N ILE A 268 11.77 1.61 2.47
CA ILE A 268 12.14 2.12 3.79
C ILE A 268 12.19 0.97 4.80
N ALA A 269 11.14 0.15 4.86
CA ALA A 269 11.09 -0.99 5.77
C ALA A 269 12.21 -2.01 5.50
N SER A 270 12.48 -2.27 4.21
CA SER A 270 13.56 -3.15 3.76
C SER A 270 14.95 -2.71 4.16
N GLN A 271 15.19 -1.40 4.37
CA GLN A 271 16.46 -0.86 4.86
C GLN A 271 16.67 -1.13 6.34
N TYR A 272 15.60 -1.08 7.13
CA TYR A 272 15.64 -1.45 8.55
C TYR A 272 15.66 -2.97 8.77
N GLY A 273 15.63 -3.77 7.69
CA GLY A 273 15.61 -5.23 7.77
C GLY A 273 14.32 -5.78 8.42
N LEU A 274 13.25 -4.98 8.45
CA LEU A 274 11.99 -5.37 9.07
C LEU A 274 11.13 -6.14 8.05
N PRO A 275 10.68 -7.37 8.36
CA PRO A 275 9.77 -8.12 7.50
C PRO A 275 8.38 -7.48 7.55
N VAL A 276 8.06 -6.72 6.52
CA VAL A 276 6.76 -6.04 6.37
C VAL A 276 5.85 -6.79 5.41
N SER A 277 4.55 -6.55 5.56
CA SER A 277 3.51 -7.01 4.65
C SER A 277 3.24 -5.93 3.59
N SER A 278 3.62 -6.20 2.33
CA SER A 278 3.30 -5.33 1.19
C SER A 278 1.79 -5.17 1.00
N THR A 279 1.00 -6.24 1.26
CA THR A 279 -0.47 -6.21 1.25
C THR A 279 -1.01 -5.16 2.21
N HIS A 280 -0.48 -5.09 3.44
CA HIS A 280 -0.97 -4.14 4.44
C HIS A 280 -0.57 -2.71 4.10
N ILE A 281 0.64 -2.54 3.57
CA ILE A 281 1.11 -1.25 3.06
C ILE A 281 0.18 -0.75 1.94
N ALA A 282 -0.13 -1.60 0.95
CA ALA A 282 -0.99 -1.24 -0.17
C ALA A 282 -2.42 -0.92 0.30
N VAL A 283 -3.00 -1.75 1.17
CA VAL A 283 -4.31 -1.49 1.80
C VAL A 283 -4.30 -0.16 2.56
N GLY A 284 -3.26 0.10 3.36
CA GLY A 284 -3.07 1.36 4.07
C GLY A 284 -3.01 2.56 3.12
N ALA A 285 -2.29 2.44 2.01
CA ALA A 285 -2.22 3.44 0.95
C ALA A 285 -3.60 3.71 0.30
N VAL A 286 -4.38 2.67 0.01
CA VAL A 286 -5.76 2.79 -0.52
C VAL A 286 -6.65 3.53 0.49
N PHE A 287 -6.61 3.16 1.77
CA PHE A 287 -7.34 3.87 2.82
C PHE A 287 -6.89 5.32 2.97
N GLY A 288 -5.59 5.61 2.88
CA GLY A 288 -5.05 6.97 2.93
C GLY A 288 -5.62 7.86 1.83
N VAL A 289 -5.62 7.35 0.59
CA VAL A 289 -6.26 8.00 -0.57
C VAL A 289 -7.77 8.19 -0.34
N GLY A 290 -8.45 7.15 0.13
CA GLY A 290 -9.88 7.17 0.44
C GLY A 290 -10.22 8.23 1.50
N PHE A 291 -9.54 8.25 2.64
CA PHE A 291 -9.79 9.17 3.75
C PHE A 291 -9.54 10.62 3.35
N LEU A 292 -8.48 10.88 2.59
CA LEU A 292 -8.24 12.20 2.05
C LEU A 292 -9.37 12.63 1.09
N ARG A 293 -9.85 11.74 0.22
CA ARG A 293 -10.98 12.02 -0.68
C ARG A 293 -12.25 12.32 0.10
N GLU A 294 -12.60 11.48 1.08
CA GLU A 294 -13.74 11.66 1.99
C GLU A 294 -13.66 13.00 2.73
N HIS A 295 -12.49 13.35 3.25
CA HIS A 295 -12.26 14.61 3.95
C HIS A 295 -12.45 15.82 3.04
N LEU A 296 -11.83 15.82 1.86
CA LEU A 296 -11.92 16.92 0.91
C LEU A 296 -13.36 17.09 0.38
N GLN A 297 -14.05 15.99 0.05
CA GLN A 297 -15.44 16.03 -0.42
C GLN A 297 -16.40 16.48 0.69
N SER A 298 -16.25 15.96 1.92
CA SER A 298 -17.09 16.41 3.04
C SER A 298 -16.89 17.89 3.34
N ASN A 299 -15.66 18.39 3.27
CA ASN A 299 -15.40 19.82 3.44
C ASN A 299 -16.04 20.66 2.33
N TYR A 300 -15.99 20.19 1.08
CA TYR A 300 -16.65 20.85 -0.05
C TYR A 300 -18.18 20.87 0.15
N ASN A 301 -18.81 19.71 0.36
CA ASN A 301 -20.26 19.60 0.58
C ASN A 301 -20.72 20.47 1.76
N ARG A 302 -19.94 20.50 2.85
CA ARG A 302 -20.23 21.36 4.00
C ARG A 302 -20.16 22.85 3.65
N ASN A 303 -19.20 23.25 2.84
CA ASN A 303 -19.09 24.65 2.40
C ASN A 303 -20.29 25.00 1.50
N ILE A 304 -20.60 24.20 0.48
CA ILE A 304 -21.77 24.41 -0.38
C ILE A 304 -23.07 24.51 0.43
N ALA A 305 -23.27 23.60 1.38
CA ALA A 305 -24.45 23.63 2.25
C ALA A 305 -24.53 24.91 3.10
N LYS A 306 -23.39 25.44 3.55
CA LYS A 306 -23.37 26.73 4.25
C LYS A 306 -23.75 27.89 3.35
N ILE A 307 -23.27 27.89 2.09
CA ILE A 307 -23.62 28.90 1.09
C ILE A 307 -25.13 28.87 0.85
N ARG A 308 -25.68 27.69 0.53
CA ARG A 308 -27.13 27.52 0.32
C ARG A 308 -27.93 27.98 1.54
N LYS A 309 -27.52 27.61 2.76
CA LYS A 309 -28.21 28.04 3.99
C LYS A 309 -28.17 29.56 4.14
N HIS A 310 -27.02 30.18 3.94
CA HIS A 310 -26.86 31.63 4.12
C HIS A 310 -27.72 32.41 3.12
N MET A 311 -27.73 32.01 1.85
CA MET A 311 -28.58 32.63 0.84
C MET A 311 -30.08 32.44 1.14
N HIS A 312 -30.46 31.26 1.64
CA HIS A 312 -31.83 31.02 2.10
C HIS A 312 -32.19 31.86 3.34
N ASP A 313 -31.26 32.09 4.27
CA ASP A 313 -31.47 32.97 5.43
C ASP A 313 -31.57 34.46 5.00
N GLU A 314 -31.00 34.83 3.85
CA GLU A 314 -31.15 36.14 3.18
C GLU A 314 -32.45 36.25 2.33
N ASN A 315 -33.36 35.26 2.41
CA ASN A 315 -34.61 35.17 1.63
C ASN A 315 -34.40 35.10 0.09
N GLU A 316 -33.25 34.62 -0.38
CA GLU A 316 -33.04 34.31 -1.80
C GLU A 316 -33.87 33.07 -2.22
N ASP A 317 -34.40 33.10 -3.43
CA ASP A 317 -35.18 31.99 -3.99
C ASP A 317 -34.30 30.80 -4.43
N GLU A 318 -34.88 29.60 -4.47
CA GLU A 318 -34.12 28.37 -4.77
C GLU A 318 -33.56 28.34 -6.21
N GLU A 319 -34.17 29.08 -7.14
CA GLU A 319 -33.67 29.22 -8.52
C GLU A 319 -32.40 30.07 -8.54
N THR A 320 -32.39 31.20 -7.84
CA THR A 320 -31.20 32.05 -7.66
C THR A 320 -30.06 31.32 -6.94
N ILE A 321 -30.37 30.57 -5.89
CA ILE A 321 -29.36 29.74 -5.19
C ILE A 321 -28.76 28.70 -6.14
N THR A 322 -29.60 28.02 -6.93
CA THR A 322 -29.15 27.01 -7.88
C THR A 322 -28.29 27.61 -8.99
N ALA A 323 -28.69 28.76 -9.53
CA ALA A 323 -27.92 29.50 -10.54
C ALA A 323 -26.57 29.98 -9.98
N PHE A 324 -26.55 30.49 -8.74
CA PHE A 324 -25.32 30.87 -8.06
C PHE A 324 -24.39 29.67 -7.88
N LEU A 325 -24.91 28.54 -7.40
CA LEU A 325 -24.11 27.32 -7.22
C LEU A 325 -23.57 26.80 -8.54
N ALA A 326 -24.36 26.81 -9.62
CA ALA A 326 -23.89 26.43 -10.95
C ALA A 326 -22.75 27.34 -11.45
N ARG A 327 -22.90 28.66 -11.29
CA ARG A 327 -21.84 29.63 -11.59
C ARG A 327 -20.61 29.43 -10.72
N PHE A 328 -20.81 29.20 -9.43
CA PHE A 328 -19.73 28.91 -8.49
C PHE A 328 -19.00 27.63 -8.88
N GLU A 329 -19.68 26.58 -9.33
CA GLU A 329 -19.07 25.35 -9.81
C GLU A 329 -18.31 25.51 -11.13
N ALA A 330 -18.82 26.35 -12.04
CA ALA A 330 -18.14 26.68 -13.30
C ALA A 330 -16.94 27.63 -13.11
N ALA A 331 -16.91 28.41 -12.01
CA ALA A 331 -15.88 29.40 -11.76
C ALA A 331 -14.47 28.82 -11.61
N SER A 332 -13.47 29.67 -11.91
CA SER A 332 -12.05 29.36 -11.71
C SER A 332 -11.74 29.02 -10.25
N VAL A 333 -10.65 28.29 -10.00
CA VAL A 333 -10.29 27.91 -8.63
C VAL A 333 -9.93 29.13 -7.78
N ALA A 334 -9.35 30.16 -8.40
CA ALA A 334 -9.04 31.42 -7.73
C ALA A 334 -10.32 32.15 -7.29
N GLU A 335 -11.31 32.21 -8.17
CA GLU A 335 -12.60 32.85 -7.90
C GLU A 335 -13.41 32.11 -6.84
N LYS A 336 -13.45 30.77 -6.90
CA LYS A 336 -14.04 29.94 -5.83
C LYS A 336 -13.44 30.24 -4.46
N LYS A 337 -12.12 30.40 -4.39
CA LYS A 337 -11.44 30.76 -3.13
C LYS A 337 -11.80 32.17 -2.66
N ARG A 338 -11.92 33.13 -3.57
CA ARG A 338 -12.33 34.51 -3.24
C ARG A 338 -13.74 34.52 -2.65
N VAL A 339 -14.70 33.93 -3.35
CA VAL A 339 -16.11 33.82 -2.90
C VAL A 339 -16.21 33.12 -1.55
N LEU A 340 -15.51 31.99 -1.37
CA LEU A 340 -15.50 31.28 -0.07
C LEU A 340 -14.89 32.11 1.06
N ARG A 341 -13.95 33.02 0.76
CA ARG A 341 -13.33 33.90 1.75
C ARG A 341 -14.28 35.01 2.16
N GLU A 342 -14.91 35.67 1.19
CA GLU A 342 -15.91 36.72 1.40
C GLU A 342 -17.08 36.18 2.24
N LEU A 343 -17.61 35.00 1.89
CA LEU A 343 -18.69 34.36 2.64
C LEU A 343 -18.25 33.96 4.06
N LYS A 344 -16.99 33.58 4.26
CA LYS A 344 -16.46 33.26 5.59
C LYS A 344 -16.28 34.52 6.46
N GLU A 345 -15.96 35.65 5.86
CA GLU A 345 -15.87 36.94 6.55
C GLU A 345 -17.26 37.44 6.96
N LYS A 346 -18.26 37.36 6.06
CA LYS A 346 -19.66 37.67 6.39
C LYS A 346 -20.24 36.75 7.46
N ALA A 347 -19.95 35.44 7.40
CA ALA A 347 -20.46 34.43 8.33
C ALA A 347 -19.81 34.44 9.74
N LYS A 348 -18.83 35.32 10.03
CA LYS A 348 -18.20 35.40 11.36
C LYS A 348 -19.18 35.77 12.49
N HIS A 349 -20.37 36.28 12.16
CA HIS A 349 -21.38 36.72 13.12
C HIS A 349 -22.44 35.67 13.49
N GLU A 350 -22.43 34.47 12.88
CA GLU A 350 -23.40 33.41 13.21
C GLU A 350 -22.75 32.24 13.97
N GLU A 351 -23.00 32.15 15.28
CA GLU A 351 -22.55 31.01 16.09
C GLU A 351 -23.59 29.88 16.12
N PHE A 352 -23.34 28.81 15.36
CA PHE A 352 -24.11 27.57 15.51
C PHE A 352 -23.96 26.97 16.92
N SER A 353 -25.05 26.47 17.51
CA SER A 353 -25.00 25.62 18.71
C SER A 353 -24.24 24.30 18.45
N TRP A 354 -23.59 23.72 19.46
CA TRP A 354 -22.82 22.48 19.32
C TRP A 354 -23.63 21.32 18.72
N ALA A 355 -24.90 21.17 19.11
CA ALA A 355 -25.79 20.13 18.61
C ALA A 355 -26.11 20.33 17.11
N GLN A 356 -26.34 21.58 16.69
CA GLN A 356 -26.55 21.95 15.29
C GLN A 356 -25.29 21.71 14.46
N ARG A 357 -24.09 22.07 14.97
CA ARG A 357 -22.80 21.78 14.32
C ARG A 357 -22.61 20.29 14.08
N ARG A 358 -22.98 19.44 15.05
CA ARG A 358 -22.84 17.98 14.97
C ARG A 358 -23.83 17.37 13.97
N ARG A 359 -25.09 17.82 13.96
CA ARG A 359 -26.12 17.39 13.00
C ARG A 359 -25.74 17.78 11.57
N PHE A 360 -25.30 19.03 11.36
CA PHE A 360 -24.83 19.53 10.07
C PHE A 360 -23.61 18.76 9.55
N LYS A 361 -22.61 18.49 10.43
CA LYS A 361 -21.46 17.64 10.06
C LYS A 361 -21.85 16.22 9.65
N LYS A 362 -22.90 15.64 10.25
CA LYS A 362 -23.35 14.28 9.96
C LYS A 362 -24.13 14.21 8.63
N ALA A 363 -24.94 15.22 8.33
CA ALA A 363 -25.78 15.27 7.13
C ALA A 363 -24.96 15.35 5.82
N TYR A 364 -23.86 16.11 5.81
CA TYR A 364 -23.06 16.35 4.60
C TYR A 364 -21.76 15.54 4.55
N LYS A 365 -21.62 14.54 5.41
CA LYS A 365 -20.45 13.65 5.42
C LYS A 365 -20.51 12.75 4.19
N ALA A 366 -19.55 12.91 3.28
CA ALA A 366 -19.34 11.95 2.20
C ALA A 366 -18.92 10.62 2.83
N LYS A 367 -19.56 9.50 2.44
CA LYS A 367 -19.14 8.15 2.83
C LYS A 367 -18.52 7.50 1.60
N LEU A 368 -17.21 7.68 1.41
CA LEU A 368 -16.50 7.21 0.20
C LEU A 368 -15.64 5.97 0.48
N ILE A 369 -15.72 5.44 1.70
CA ILE A 369 -14.89 4.35 2.20
C ILE A 369 -15.77 3.40 3.00
N GLU A 370 -15.64 2.11 2.73
CA GLU A 370 -16.31 1.07 3.50
C GLU A 370 -15.55 0.77 4.80
N ARG A 371 -15.97 1.39 5.90
CA ARG A 371 -15.32 1.23 7.22
C ARG A 371 -15.48 -0.18 7.80
N SER A 372 -16.49 -0.93 7.37
CA SER A 372 -16.67 -2.36 7.64
C SER A 372 -15.46 -3.17 7.20
N MET A 373 -14.87 -2.86 6.04
CA MET A 373 -13.70 -3.57 5.54
C MET A 373 -12.46 -3.32 6.35
N LEU A 374 -12.28 -2.10 6.88
CA LEU A 374 -11.19 -1.81 7.79
C LEU A 374 -11.21 -2.77 8.99
N TRP A 375 -12.38 -3.03 9.56
CA TRP A 375 -12.52 -3.99 10.65
C TRP A 375 -12.32 -5.44 10.22
N LYS A 376 -12.83 -5.85 9.05
CA LYS A 376 -12.56 -7.20 8.50
C LYS A 376 -11.06 -7.44 8.30
N ILE A 377 -10.36 -6.43 7.78
CA ILE A 377 -8.92 -6.45 7.52
C ILE A 377 -8.14 -6.51 8.83
N VAL A 378 -8.43 -5.63 9.79
CA VAL A 378 -7.78 -5.64 11.12
C VAL A 378 -8.02 -6.98 11.83
N ALA A 379 -9.24 -7.51 11.78
CA ALA A 379 -9.56 -8.82 12.34
C ALA A 379 -8.72 -9.92 11.68
N ALA A 380 -8.68 -9.96 10.34
CA ALA A 380 -7.85 -10.91 9.60
C ALA A 380 -6.38 -10.81 10.02
N TRP A 381 -5.85 -9.60 10.27
CA TRP A 381 -4.47 -9.40 10.68
C TRP A 381 -4.17 -9.91 12.09
N VAL A 382 -5.08 -9.63 13.04
CA VAL A 382 -4.96 -10.05 14.44
C VAL A 382 -5.09 -11.56 14.57
N PHE A 383 -6.01 -12.19 13.84
CA PHE A 383 -6.24 -13.63 13.93
C PHE A 383 -5.24 -14.48 13.14
N THR A 384 -4.65 -13.95 12.07
CA THR A 384 -3.73 -14.73 11.21
C THR A 384 -2.53 -15.28 11.99
N VAL A 385 -1.88 -14.48 12.83
CA VAL A 385 -0.65 -14.90 13.53
C VAL A 385 -0.93 -15.99 14.57
N PRO A 386 -1.93 -15.84 15.48
CA PRO A 386 -2.29 -16.91 16.41
C PRO A 386 -2.79 -18.17 15.71
N LEU A 387 -3.67 -18.05 14.69
CA LEU A 387 -4.24 -19.22 14.03
C LEU A 387 -3.19 -20.02 13.25
N SER A 388 -2.33 -19.34 12.48
CA SER A 388 -1.20 -20.00 11.82
C SER A 388 -0.23 -20.61 12.83
N GLY A 389 0.00 -19.97 13.97
CA GLY A 389 0.86 -20.51 15.03
C GLY A 389 0.28 -21.75 15.71
N VAL A 390 -1.01 -21.74 16.07
CA VAL A 390 -1.70 -22.91 16.65
C VAL A 390 -1.71 -24.07 15.65
N LEU A 391 -2.01 -23.78 14.38
CA LEU A 391 -2.00 -24.78 13.33
C LEU A 391 -0.59 -25.37 13.13
N ALA A 392 0.46 -24.54 13.15
CA ALA A 392 1.83 -25.00 13.04
C ALA A 392 2.28 -25.83 14.26
N ALA A 393 1.85 -25.47 15.46
CA ALA A 393 2.08 -26.26 16.66
C ALA A 393 1.44 -27.65 16.55
N ALA A 394 0.18 -27.71 16.11
CA ALA A 394 -0.54 -28.96 15.89
C ALA A 394 0.15 -29.85 14.83
N LEU A 395 0.50 -29.26 13.69
CA LEU A 395 1.22 -29.96 12.62
C LEU A 395 2.61 -30.42 13.07
N TYR A 396 3.31 -29.63 13.89
CA TYR A 396 4.60 -30.03 14.44
C TYR A 396 4.46 -31.27 15.35
N TYR A 397 3.48 -31.29 16.27
CA TYR A 397 3.25 -32.45 17.13
C TYR A 397 2.80 -33.68 16.33
N MET A 398 2.00 -33.49 15.28
CA MET A 398 1.61 -34.57 14.37
C MET A 398 2.81 -35.17 13.64
N ILE A 399 3.67 -34.32 13.03
CA ILE A 399 4.91 -34.76 12.37
C ILE A 399 5.83 -35.45 13.36
N ARG A 400 6.04 -34.84 14.54
CA ARG A 400 6.88 -35.40 15.60
C ARG A 400 6.35 -36.76 16.07
N GLY A 401 5.05 -36.90 16.28
CA GLY A 401 4.43 -38.15 16.73
C GLY A 401 4.52 -39.27 15.69
N TYR A 402 4.44 -38.94 14.40
CA TYR A 402 4.65 -39.91 13.33
C TYR A 402 6.13 -40.31 13.14
N MET A 403 7.05 -39.37 13.37
CA MET A 403 8.49 -39.57 13.15
C MET A 403 9.25 -40.12 14.35
N LEU A 404 8.65 -40.07 15.55
CA LEU A 404 9.19 -40.74 16.74
C LEU A 404 8.57 -42.15 16.84
N PRO A 405 9.38 -43.18 17.10
CA PRO A 405 8.91 -44.56 17.25
C PRO A 405 8.04 -44.78 18.48
#